data_AF-A0A3S1HEQ2-F1
#
_entry.id   AF-A0A3S1HEQ2-F1
#
_cell.length_a   1.000
_cell.length_b   1.000
_cell.length_c   1.000
_cell.angle_alpha   90.00
_cell.angle_beta   90.00
_cell.angle_gamma   90.00
#
_symmetry.space_group_name_H-M   'P 1'
#
loop_
_entity.id
_entity.type
_entity.pdbx_description
1 polymer ?
#
loop_
_entity_poly.entity_id
_entity_poly.type
_entity_poly.pdbx_seq_one_letter_code
_entity_poly.pdbx_strand_id
1 'polypeptide(L)'
;MALSDVSYLGIRHHGPGSADSLVQALQELKPVAVLIEGPADASPLLPLLARPEMQPPVALLCYPEDDPASTSFWPFAEFSPEYQATLWAVANNAAVRFIDLPSSARTAPIEAVGETDSDGTEANVEADLAPHLRDPIGTLAQAAGYEDGESWWADIIEQNPEPGPIFAAIADAMTTLREGEGPLAEF
;
A
#
# COMPACT_ATOMS: atom_id res chain seq x y z
N MET A 1 6.41 -19.59 -20.96
CA MET A 1 6.77 -19.06 -19.63
C MET A 1 5.59 -18.24 -19.19
N ALA A 2 4.86 -18.69 -18.17
CA ALA A 2 3.69 -17.97 -17.67
C ALA A 2 4.19 -16.69 -17.01
N LEU A 3 4.10 -15.56 -17.72
CA LEU A 3 4.19 -14.24 -17.12
C LEU A 3 3.04 -14.19 -16.12
N SER A 4 3.34 -13.99 -14.84
CA SER A 4 2.30 -13.59 -13.91
C SER A 4 1.69 -12.29 -14.45
N ASP A 5 0.41 -12.31 -14.82
CA ASP A 5 -0.36 -11.18 -15.37
C ASP A 5 -0.47 -9.98 -14.39
N VAL A 6 0.25 -10.02 -13.27
CA VAL A 6 0.20 -9.07 -12.16
C VAL A 6 1.63 -8.73 -11.75
N SER A 7 1.90 -7.43 -11.60
CA SER A 7 3.14 -6.89 -11.03
C SER A 7 2.82 -6.19 -9.71
N TYR A 8 3.61 -6.47 -8.68
CA TYR A 8 3.48 -5.83 -7.37
C TYR A 8 4.53 -4.72 -7.25
N LEU A 9 4.07 -3.51 -6.92
CA LEU A 9 4.92 -2.32 -6.82
C LEU A 9 4.82 -1.81 -5.38
N GLY A 10 5.59 -2.41 -4.47
CA GLY A 10 5.60 -2.02 -3.06
C GLY A 10 6.21 -0.63 -2.87
N ILE A 11 5.46 0.28 -2.25
CA ILE A 11 5.81 1.70 -2.11
C ILE A 11 5.68 2.15 -0.65
N ARG A 12 6.19 3.35 -0.35
CA ARG A 12 5.85 4.12 0.84
C ARG A 12 4.84 5.20 0.48
N HIS A 13 3.75 5.30 1.24
CA HIS A 13 2.81 6.43 1.12
C HIS A 13 3.56 7.74 1.28
N HIS A 14 3.29 8.70 0.38
CA HIS A 14 3.98 9.99 0.40
C HIS A 14 5.52 9.89 0.28
N GLY A 15 6.04 8.84 -0.39
CA GLY A 15 7.45 8.69 -0.72
C GLY A 15 7.78 9.28 -2.10
N PRO A 16 8.60 10.36 -2.20
CA PRO A 16 8.94 10.96 -3.49
C PRO A 16 9.76 10.03 -4.40
N GLY A 17 10.70 9.24 -3.85
CA GLY A 17 11.46 8.26 -4.63
C GLY A 17 10.62 7.04 -4.99
N SER A 18 9.72 6.62 -4.09
CA SER A 18 8.67 5.64 -4.39
C SER A 18 7.80 6.10 -5.56
N ALA A 19 7.37 7.37 -5.58
CA ALA A 19 6.51 7.93 -6.62
C ALA A 19 7.22 7.99 -7.98
N ASP A 20 8.47 8.44 -8.02
CA ASP A 20 9.26 8.49 -9.26
C ASP A 20 9.50 7.08 -9.82
N SER A 21 9.97 6.15 -8.97
CA SER A 21 10.20 4.75 -9.36
C SER A 21 8.92 4.10 -9.88
N LEU A 22 7.78 4.34 -9.23
CA LEU A 22 6.48 3.83 -9.66
C LEU A 22 6.09 4.35 -11.04
N VAL A 23 6.25 5.64 -11.30
CA VAL A 23 5.93 6.24 -12.61
C VAL A 23 6.83 5.64 -13.70
N GLN A 24 8.13 5.46 -13.44
CA GLN A 24 9.05 4.81 -14.38
C GLN A 24 8.59 3.37 -14.68
N ALA A 25 8.29 2.58 -13.64
CA ALA A 25 7.81 1.21 -13.81
C ALA A 25 6.51 1.14 -14.62
N LEU A 26 5.55 2.05 -14.41
CA LEU A 26 4.33 2.11 -15.19
C LEU A 26 4.59 2.47 -16.66
N GLN A 27 5.53 3.38 -16.94
CA GLN A 27 5.93 3.73 -18.31
C GLN A 27 6.56 2.55 -19.07
N GLU A 28 7.29 1.69 -18.38
CA GLU A 28 7.89 0.48 -18.94
C GLU A 28 6.87 -0.65 -19.12
N LEU A 29 6.11 -0.97 -18.07
CA LEU A 29 5.13 -2.06 -18.05
C LEU A 29 3.93 -1.80 -18.95
N LYS A 30 3.48 -0.54 -19.03
CA LYS A 30 2.27 -0.12 -19.76
C LYS A 30 1.05 -1.01 -19.46
N PRO A 31 0.69 -1.19 -18.18
CA PRO A 31 -0.39 -2.09 -17.82
C PRO A 31 -1.74 -1.58 -18.33
N VAL A 32 -2.65 -2.50 -18.60
CA VAL A 32 -4.05 -2.19 -18.95
C VAL A 32 -4.88 -1.74 -17.74
N ALA A 33 -4.40 -2.03 -16.52
CA ALA A 33 -5.04 -1.67 -15.27
C ALA A 33 -4.00 -1.34 -14.19
N VAL A 34 -4.31 -0.35 -13.36
CA VAL A 34 -3.56 0.03 -12.16
C VAL A 34 -4.48 -0.16 -10.96
N LEU A 35 -4.07 -1.01 -10.04
CA LEU A 35 -4.80 -1.38 -8.84
C LEU A 35 -4.08 -0.77 -7.63
N ILE A 36 -4.80 0.02 -6.84
CA ILE A 36 -4.23 0.84 -5.76
C ILE A 36 -4.86 0.37 -4.44
N GLU A 37 -4.05 0.26 -3.39
CA GLU A 37 -4.58 0.06 -2.04
C GLU A 37 -5.43 1.26 -1.61
N GLY A 38 -6.64 0.99 -1.13
CA GLY A 38 -7.62 2.01 -0.77
C GLY A 38 -9.05 1.50 -0.90
N PRO A 39 -10.05 2.27 -0.47
CA PRO A 39 -11.40 1.78 -0.30
C PRO A 39 -12.09 1.52 -1.65
N ALA A 40 -12.46 0.26 -1.92
CA ALA A 40 -12.97 -0.16 -3.23
C ALA A 40 -14.21 0.61 -3.69
N ASP A 41 -15.10 0.98 -2.77
CA ASP A 41 -16.31 1.78 -2.99
C ASP A 41 -16.03 3.23 -3.43
N ALA A 42 -14.82 3.74 -3.20
CA ALA A 42 -14.37 5.04 -3.69
C ALA A 42 -13.72 5.00 -5.08
N SER A 43 -13.55 3.82 -5.70
CA SER A 43 -12.94 3.68 -7.04
C SER A 43 -13.49 4.63 -8.10
N PRO A 44 -14.81 4.91 -8.20
CA PRO A 44 -15.34 5.83 -9.20
C PRO A 44 -14.86 7.28 -9.04
N LEU A 45 -14.31 7.65 -7.88
CA LEU A 45 -13.80 8.99 -7.59
C LEU A 45 -12.36 9.19 -8.04
N LEU A 46 -11.57 8.12 -8.24
CA LEU A 46 -10.16 8.20 -8.64
C LEU A 46 -9.92 9.13 -9.85
N PRO A 47 -10.69 9.07 -10.96
CA PRO A 47 -10.47 9.96 -12.10
C PRO A 47 -10.62 11.45 -11.79
N LEU A 48 -11.25 11.83 -10.66
CA LEU A 48 -11.34 13.23 -10.24
C LEU A 48 -9.98 13.81 -9.85
N LEU A 49 -9.05 12.98 -9.37
CA LEU A 49 -7.68 13.40 -9.02
C LEU A 49 -6.90 13.92 -10.24
N ALA A 50 -7.27 13.50 -11.45
CA ALA A 50 -6.63 13.94 -12.69
C ALA A 50 -7.24 15.21 -13.29
N ARG A 51 -8.23 15.83 -12.64
CA ARG A 51 -8.82 17.08 -13.11
C ARG A 51 -7.88 18.26 -12.82
N PRO A 52 -7.69 19.21 -13.75
CA PRO A 52 -6.82 20.38 -13.52
C PRO A 52 -7.18 21.22 -12.29
N GLU A 53 -8.45 21.21 -11.88
CA GLU A 53 -8.94 21.93 -10.70
C GLU A 53 -8.65 21.19 -9.39
N MET A 54 -8.29 19.90 -9.44
CA MET A 54 -8.01 19.05 -8.28
C MET A 54 -6.51 19.08 -7.96
N GLN A 55 -6.03 20.19 -7.39
CA GLN A 55 -4.61 20.37 -7.06
C GLN A 55 -4.30 19.90 -5.63
N PRO A 56 -3.34 18.97 -5.45
CA PRO A 56 -2.90 18.56 -4.11
C PRO A 56 -2.37 19.74 -3.26
N PRO A 57 -2.45 19.66 -1.91
CA PRO A 57 -2.93 18.53 -1.14
C PRO A 57 -4.46 18.39 -1.19
N VAL A 58 -4.94 17.20 -1.52
CA VAL A 58 -6.36 16.82 -1.55
C VAL A 58 -6.54 15.53 -0.75
N ALA A 59 -7.74 15.26 -0.26
CA ALA A 59 -8.01 14.03 0.45
C ALA A 59 -9.33 13.41 -0.01
N LEU A 60 -9.35 12.08 -0.12
CA LEU A 60 -10.59 11.32 -0.13
C LEU A 60 -11.10 11.23 1.31
N LEU A 61 -12.36 11.60 1.51
CA LEU A 61 -13.04 11.60 2.80
C LEU A 61 -14.20 10.61 2.78
N CYS A 62 -14.18 9.65 3.70
CA CYS A 62 -15.33 8.81 4.00
C CYS A 62 -15.89 9.24 5.35
N TYR A 63 -17.01 9.98 5.30
CA TYR A 63 -17.66 10.61 6.44
C TYR A 63 -19.00 9.92 6.74
N PRO A 64 -19.11 9.15 7.84
CA PRO A 64 -20.38 8.57 8.27
C PRO A 64 -21.21 9.64 8.98
N GLU A 65 -22.42 9.92 8.48
CA GLU A 65 -23.28 10.96 9.07
C GLU A 65 -23.73 10.61 10.50
N ASP A 66 -24.01 9.33 10.76
CA ASP A 66 -24.45 8.84 12.06
C ASP A 66 -23.32 8.68 13.08
N ASP A 67 -22.08 8.55 12.61
CA ASP A 67 -20.87 8.49 13.45
C ASP A 67 -19.70 9.28 12.84
N PRO A 68 -19.72 10.62 12.97
CA PRO A 68 -18.63 11.46 12.47
C PRO A 68 -17.25 11.14 13.05
N ALA A 69 -17.17 10.47 14.22
CA ALA A 69 -15.90 10.13 14.85
C ALA A 69 -15.18 8.99 14.13
N SER A 70 -15.89 8.15 13.38
CA SER A 70 -15.32 7.07 12.55
C SER A 70 -14.89 7.53 11.15
N THR A 71 -14.75 8.84 10.93
CA THR A 71 -14.32 9.38 9.64
C THR A 71 -12.91 8.90 9.27
N SER A 72 -12.76 8.43 8.03
CA SER A 72 -11.47 8.02 7.47
C SER A 72 -11.01 8.97 6.37
N PHE A 73 -9.70 9.19 6.31
CA PHE A 73 -9.06 10.12 5.40
C PHE A 73 -7.93 9.42 4.64
N TRP A 74 -7.91 9.58 3.31
CA TRP A 74 -6.78 9.18 2.47
C TRP A 74 -6.21 10.45 1.81
N PRO A 75 -5.15 11.04 2.39
CA PRO A 75 -4.52 12.23 1.85
C PRO A 75 -3.67 11.92 0.62
N PHE A 76 -3.67 12.85 -0.34
CA PHE A 76 -2.86 12.81 -1.54
C PHE A 76 -2.07 14.11 -1.66
N ALA A 77 -0.76 13.98 -1.88
CA ALA A 77 0.15 15.05 -2.22
C ALA A 77 0.73 14.82 -3.63
N GLU A 78 1.41 15.81 -4.19
CA GLU A 78 2.09 15.65 -5.49
C GLU A 78 3.09 14.49 -5.49
N PHE A 79 3.67 14.17 -4.33
CA PHE A 79 4.63 13.08 -4.15
C PHE A 79 3.99 11.81 -3.57
N SER A 80 2.66 11.69 -3.59
CA SER A 80 1.98 10.42 -3.29
C SER A 80 2.08 9.47 -4.49
N PRO A 81 2.64 8.26 -4.33
CA PRO A 81 2.67 7.27 -5.41
C PRO A 81 1.28 6.94 -5.97
N GLU A 82 0.24 6.90 -5.13
CA GLU A 82 -1.15 6.62 -5.50
C GLU A 82 -1.75 7.73 -6.39
N TYR A 83 -1.42 8.98 -6.07
CA TYR A 83 -1.82 10.13 -6.88
C TYR A 83 -1.14 10.07 -8.25
N GLN A 84 0.17 9.83 -8.28
CA GLN A 84 0.93 9.69 -9.53
C GLN A 84 0.46 8.51 -10.39
N ALA A 85 0.17 7.37 -9.77
CA ALA A 85 -0.41 6.20 -10.43
C ALA A 85 -1.76 6.52 -11.06
N THR A 86 -2.61 7.28 -10.36
CA THR A 86 -3.92 7.71 -10.87
C THR A 86 -3.76 8.65 -12.07
N LEU A 87 -2.88 9.64 -11.99
CA LEU A 87 -2.58 10.54 -13.10
C LEU A 87 -2.07 9.76 -14.32
N TRP A 88 -1.13 8.85 -14.12
CA TRP A 88 -0.58 8.00 -15.18
C TRP A 88 -1.68 7.16 -15.84
N ALA A 89 -2.51 6.49 -15.03
CA ALA A 89 -3.56 5.61 -15.55
C ALA A 89 -4.58 6.38 -16.40
N VAL A 90 -5.04 7.54 -15.92
CA VAL A 90 -5.98 8.40 -16.67
C VAL A 90 -5.33 8.90 -17.97
N ALA A 91 -4.08 9.37 -17.92
CA ALA A 91 -3.38 9.86 -19.11
C ALA A 91 -3.16 8.77 -20.18
N ASN A 92 -3.01 7.51 -19.76
CA ASN A 92 -2.74 6.38 -20.65
C ASN A 92 -4.00 5.55 -20.98
N ASN A 93 -5.19 5.96 -20.53
CA ASN A 93 -6.44 5.21 -20.67
C ASN A 93 -6.39 3.79 -20.08
N ALA A 94 -5.59 3.58 -19.02
CA ALA A 94 -5.60 2.36 -18.24
C ALA A 94 -6.76 2.40 -17.24
N ALA A 95 -7.33 1.23 -16.91
CA ALA A 95 -8.31 1.14 -15.84
C ALA A 95 -7.65 1.48 -14.50
N VAL A 96 -8.30 2.26 -13.64
CA VAL A 96 -7.81 2.58 -12.29
C VAL A 96 -8.87 2.23 -11.25
N ARG A 97 -8.48 1.48 -10.22
CA ARG A 97 -9.37 0.96 -9.17
C ARG A 97 -8.65 0.89 -7.83
N PHE A 98 -9.42 1.14 -6.78
CA PHE A 98 -9.05 0.74 -5.44
C PHE A 98 -9.38 -0.75 -5.22
N ILE A 99 -8.58 -1.44 -4.41
CA ILE A 99 -8.70 -2.90 -4.20
C ILE A 99 -8.79 -3.35 -2.74
N ASP A 100 -8.78 -2.42 -1.78
CA ASP A 100 -8.95 -2.76 -0.37
C ASP A 100 -10.44 -2.81 0.03
N LEU A 101 -10.70 -3.22 1.27
CA LEU A 101 -12.04 -3.25 1.86
C LEU A 101 -12.78 -1.92 1.65
N PRO A 102 -14.12 -1.97 1.45
CA PRO A 102 -14.90 -0.75 1.29
C PRO A 102 -14.80 0.12 2.55
N SER A 103 -14.99 1.43 2.41
CA SER A 103 -14.87 2.38 3.51
C SER A 103 -15.77 2.03 4.71
N SER A 104 -16.95 1.45 4.46
CA SER A 104 -17.88 0.99 5.49
C SER A 104 -17.36 -0.17 6.35
N ALA A 105 -16.36 -0.93 5.87
CA ALA A 105 -15.76 -2.00 6.67
C ALA A 105 -15.01 -1.44 7.88
N ARG A 106 -14.53 -0.18 7.81
CA ARG A 106 -13.88 0.50 8.95
C ARG A 106 -14.87 0.97 10.02
N THR A 107 -16.16 1.06 9.70
CA THR A 107 -17.23 1.52 10.60
C THR A 107 -18.16 0.39 11.05
N ALA A 108 -17.97 -0.82 10.51
CA ALA A 108 -18.76 -1.96 10.95
C ALA A 108 -18.48 -2.18 12.45
N PRO A 109 -19.52 -2.22 13.31
CA PRO A 109 -19.34 -2.70 14.66
C PRO A 109 -18.71 -4.09 14.56
N ILE A 110 -17.58 -4.29 15.23
CA ILE A 110 -17.15 -5.65 15.54
C ILE A 110 -18.30 -6.18 16.41
N GLU A 111 -19.23 -6.95 15.83
CA GLU A 111 -20.20 -7.68 16.63
C GLU A 111 -19.36 -8.45 17.63
N ALA A 112 -19.52 -8.12 18.91
CA ALA A 112 -18.76 -8.72 19.99
C ALA A 112 -18.97 -10.23 19.91
N VAL A 113 -18.07 -10.93 19.22
CA VAL A 113 -17.77 -12.33 19.48
C VAL A 113 -17.40 -12.32 20.96
N GLY A 114 -18.34 -12.83 21.77
CA GLY A 114 -18.57 -12.34 23.12
C GLY A 114 -17.34 -12.22 23.99
N GLU A 115 -17.33 -11.21 24.88
CA GLU A 115 -16.44 -11.02 26.03
C GLU A 115 -15.35 -12.10 26.20
N THR A 116 -14.36 -12.07 25.31
CA THR A 116 -13.03 -12.62 25.55
C THR A 116 -12.08 -11.47 25.30
N ASP A 117 -11.68 -10.81 26.38
CA ASP A 117 -10.52 -9.91 26.50
C ASP A 117 -9.89 -9.53 25.15
N SER A 118 -10.55 -8.62 24.43
CA SER A 118 -10.13 -8.18 23.09
C SER A 118 -8.93 -7.23 23.12
N ASP A 119 -8.53 -6.77 24.31
CA ASP A 119 -7.26 -6.05 24.54
C ASP A 119 -6.06 -7.01 24.58
N GLY A 120 -6.32 -8.33 24.66
CA GLY A 120 -5.30 -9.37 24.67
C GLY A 120 -5.20 -10.16 23.36
N THR A 121 -6.25 -10.23 22.53
CA THR A 121 -6.29 -11.24 21.45
C THR A 121 -5.58 -10.82 20.16
N GLU A 122 -5.76 -9.59 19.65
CA GLU A 122 -4.99 -9.11 18.48
C GLU A 122 -3.51 -8.87 18.81
N ALA A 123 -3.24 -8.30 20.00
CA ALA A 123 -1.89 -8.17 20.54
C ALA A 123 -1.21 -9.53 20.79
N ASN A 124 -1.95 -10.57 21.20
CA ASN A 124 -1.39 -11.92 21.36
C ASN A 124 -1.12 -12.61 20.02
N VAL A 125 -1.92 -12.36 18.97
CA VAL A 125 -1.66 -12.92 17.64
C VAL A 125 -0.39 -12.32 17.05
N GLU A 126 -0.22 -11.00 17.10
CA GLU A 126 1.05 -10.35 16.72
C GLU A 126 2.22 -10.78 17.61
N ALA A 127 2.00 -11.00 18.90
CA ALA A 127 3.03 -11.44 19.85
C ALA A 127 3.49 -12.89 19.70
N ASP A 128 2.81 -13.73 18.91
CA ASP A 128 3.24 -15.09 18.57
C ASP A 128 3.82 -15.23 17.15
N LEU A 129 3.70 -14.19 16.31
CA LEU A 129 4.34 -14.18 14.98
C LEU A 129 5.87 -14.22 15.10
N ALA A 130 6.55 -14.91 14.19
CA ALA A 130 8.00 -14.83 14.11
C ALA A 130 8.45 -13.37 13.87
N PRO A 131 9.62 -12.92 14.38
CA PRO A 131 10.04 -11.52 14.29
C PRO A 131 10.04 -10.95 12.87
N HIS A 132 10.41 -11.75 11.87
CA HIS A 132 10.42 -11.36 10.45
C HIS A 132 9.03 -11.21 9.83
N LEU A 133 8.00 -11.76 10.46
CA LEU A 133 6.61 -11.56 10.05
C LEU A 133 6.00 -10.30 10.67
N ARG A 134 6.49 -9.89 11.84
CA ARG A 134 6.04 -8.64 12.49
C ARG A 134 6.63 -7.42 11.81
N ASP A 135 7.93 -7.46 11.54
CA ASP A 135 8.66 -6.37 10.89
C ASP A 135 9.59 -6.91 9.79
N PRO A 136 9.03 -7.28 8.62
CA PRO A 136 9.82 -7.78 7.50
C PRO A 136 10.83 -6.75 7.00
N ILE A 137 10.47 -5.47 6.97
CA ILE A 137 11.35 -4.39 6.50
C ILE A 137 12.51 -4.17 7.48
N GLY A 138 12.24 -4.13 8.78
CA GLY A 138 13.28 -4.03 9.80
C GLY A 138 14.23 -5.23 9.78
N THR A 139 13.73 -6.44 9.48
CA THR A 139 14.57 -7.63 9.31
C THR A 139 15.55 -7.47 8.14
N LEU A 140 15.08 -6.96 6.99
CA LEU A 140 15.94 -6.67 5.84
C LEU A 140 16.96 -5.58 6.16
N ALA A 141 16.53 -4.53 6.85
CA ALA A 141 17.39 -3.42 7.24
C ALA A 141 18.54 -3.88 8.15
N GLN A 142 18.25 -4.69 9.17
CA GLN A 142 19.27 -5.26 10.06
C GLN A 142 20.25 -6.16 9.31
N ALA A 143 19.76 -6.99 8.38
CA ALA A 143 20.62 -7.82 7.53
C ALA A 143 21.53 -6.98 6.61
N ALA A 144 21.06 -5.80 6.20
CA ALA A 144 21.83 -4.82 5.43
C ALA A 144 22.75 -3.91 6.30
N GLY A 145 22.72 -4.06 7.63
CA GLY A 145 23.55 -3.29 8.57
C GLY A 145 22.97 -1.95 9.01
N TYR A 146 21.67 -1.72 8.81
CA TYR A 146 20.94 -0.55 9.30
C TYR A 146 20.34 -0.81 10.68
N GLU A 147 20.15 0.24 11.47
CA GLU A 147 19.54 0.15 12.80
C GLU A 147 18.02 -0.09 12.72
N ASP A 148 17.37 0.44 11.69
CA ASP A 148 15.92 0.41 11.52
C ASP A 148 15.50 0.40 10.04
N GLY A 149 14.26 -0.04 9.81
CA GLY A 149 13.65 -0.13 8.48
C GLY A 149 13.50 1.21 7.76
N GLU A 150 13.32 2.30 8.50
CA GLU A 150 13.08 3.61 7.90
C GLU A 150 14.34 4.25 7.35
N SER A 151 15.44 4.14 8.08
CA SER A 151 16.76 4.55 7.60
C SER A 151 17.14 3.79 6.33
N TRP A 152 16.89 2.48 6.29
CA TRP A 152 17.14 1.64 5.11
C TRP A 152 16.24 2.03 3.93
N TRP A 153 14.93 2.19 4.15
CA TRP A 153 14.00 2.57 3.09
C TRP A 153 14.31 3.97 2.54
N ALA A 154 14.60 4.93 3.42
CA ALA A 154 14.93 6.29 3.04
C ALA A 154 16.18 6.34 2.14
N ASP A 155 17.22 5.59 2.48
CA ASP A 155 18.47 5.54 1.72
C ASP A 155 18.28 4.80 0.38
N ILE A 156 17.80 3.55 0.44
CA ILE A 156 17.77 2.65 -0.74
C ILE A 156 16.66 3.01 -1.73
N ILE A 157 15.52 3.51 -1.28
CA ILE A 157 14.32 3.68 -2.11
C ILE A 157 13.98 5.15 -2.32
N GLU A 158 14.01 5.98 -1.27
CA GLU A 158 13.57 7.38 -1.39
C GLU A 158 14.65 8.32 -1.90
N GLN A 159 15.93 8.05 -1.60
CA GLN A 159 17.05 8.96 -1.89
C GLN A 159 18.03 8.41 -2.94
N ASN A 160 17.99 7.11 -3.23
CA ASN A 160 18.90 6.51 -4.19
C ASN A 160 18.55 6.94 -5.63
N PRO A 161 19.43 7.66 -6.35
CA PRO A 161 19.18 8.08 -7.73
C PRO A 161 19.27 6.95 -8.75
N GLU A 162 19.86 5.80 -8.38
CA GLU A 162 19.98 4.61 -9.23
C GLU A 162 19.53 3.37 -8.45
N PRO A 163 18.23 3.25 -8.10
CA PRO A 163 17.74 2.18 -7.24
C PRO A 163 17.70 0.80 -7.93
N GLY A 164 18.03 0.75 -9.23
CA GLY A 164 17.97 -0.47 -10.03
C GLY A 164 16.53 -0.99 -10.15
N PRO A 165 16.33 -2.31 -10.32
CA PRO A 165 14.99 -2.91 -10.44
C PRO A 165 14.32 -3.05 -9.07
N ILE A 166 14.06 -1.93 -8.39
CA ILE A 166 13.72 -1.88 -6.96
C ILE A 166 12.48 -2.71 -6.61
N PHE A 167 11.43 -2.68 -7.43
CA PHE A 167 10.21 -3.46 -7.16
C PHE A 167 10.43 -4.97 -7.27
N ALA A 168 11.30 -5.41 -8.20
CA ALA A 168 11.66 -6.82 -8.28
C ALA A 168 12.45 -7.25 -7.05
N ALA A 169 13.36 -6.40 -6.56
CA ALA A 169 14.12 -6.66 -5.34
C ALA A 169 13.22 -6.70 -4.09
N ILE A 170 12.27 -5.77 -3.97
CA ILE A 170 11.28 -5.77 -2.87
C ILE A 170 10.42 -7.03 -2.93
N ALA A 171 9.92 -7.40 -4.11
CA ALA A 171 9.09 -8.59 -4.27
C ALA A 171 9.84 -9.89 -3.93
N ASP A 172 11.11 -10.00 -4.35
CA ASP A 172 11.98 -11.13 -4.04
C ASP A 172 12.28 -11.23 -2.54
N ALA A 173 12.63 -10.10 -1.92
CA ALA A 173 12.86 -10.02 -0.47
C ALA A 173 11.61 -10.43 0.33
N MET A 174 10.44 -9.91 -0.03
CA MET A 174 9.18 -10.25 0.62
C MET A 174 8.73 -11.68 0.38
N THR A 175 9.09 -12.27 -0.77
CA THR A 175 8.86 -13.68 -1.04
C THR A 175 9.74 -14.53 -0.14
N THR A 176 11.02 -14.22 -0.07
CA THR A 176 12.03 -14.92 0.76
C THR A 176 11.63 -14.90 2.24
N LEU A 177 11.19 -13.76 2.77
CA LEU A 177 10.76 -13.65 4.17
C LEU A 177 9.50 -14.47 4.49
N ARG A 178 8.70 -14.85 3.49
CA ARG A 178 7.50 -15.68 3.65
C ARG A 178 7.74 -17.14 3.30
N GLU A 179 8.93 -17.52 2.85
CA GLU A 179 9.23 -18.91 2.55
C GLU A 179 9.13 -19.79 3.81
N GLY A 180 8.36 -20.87 3.71
CA GLY A 180 8.16 -21.81 4.83
C GLY A 180 6.99 -21.46 5.76
N GLU A 181 6.34 -20.32 5.54
CA GLU A 181 5.14 -19.93 6.27
C GLU A 181 3.89 -20.62 5.69
N GLY A 182 2.99 -21.06 6.57
CA GLY A 182 1.71 -21.66 6.17
C GLY A 182 0.74 -20.61 5.59
N PRO A 183 -0.39 -21.04 5.01
CA PRO A 183 -1.45 -20.11 4.60
C PRO A 183 -1.92 -19.26 5.78
N LEU A 184 -2.06 -17.95 5.58
CA LEU A 184 -2.56 -17.01 6.61
C LEU A 184 -4.04 -17.26 6.97
N ALA A 185 -4.78 -18.00 6.13
CA ALA A 185 -6.11 -18.52 6.44
C ALA A 185 -6.40 -19.76 5.58
N GLU A 186 -6.98 -20.81 6.19
CA GLU A 186 -7.80 -21.77 5.46
C GLU A 186 -9.15 -21.10 5.21
N PHE A 187 -9.41 -20.66 3.97
CA PHE A 187 -10.73 -20.22 3.54
C PHE A 187 -11.55 -21.41 3.01
#